data_AF-A0A958M8F7-F1
#
_entry.id   AF-A0A958M8F7-F1
#
_cell.length_a   1.000
_cell.length_b   1.000
_cell.length_c   1.000
_cell.angle_alpha   90.00
_cell.angle_beta   90.00
_cell.angle_gamma   90.00
#
_symmetry.space_group_name_H-M   'P 1'
#
loop_
_entity.id
_entity.type
_entity.pdbx_description
1 polymer ?
#
loop_
_entity_poly.entity_id
_entity_poly.type
_entity_poly.pdbx_seq_one_letter_code
_entity_poly.pdbx_strand_id
1 'polypeptide(L)'
;MLKKYISLKLAGNVLILLIAAALFFNAVSFFRLFSMGAADTDSPATPTQLYLMAAGAIIILALMLLMLAIRMDYIQAPKWKGYSHTAIWVIFVVLLINLARSITAFHGLKSVLVITVLVILSLFAYRLGMEEHK
;
A
#
# COMPACT_ATOMS: atom_id res chain seq x y z
N MET A 1 9.55 17.18 -14.88
CA MET A 1 10.01 17.94 -13.70
C MET A 1 10.23 17.06 -12.46
N LEU A 2 9.33 16.13 -12.10
CA LEU A 2 9.50 15.26 -10.90
C LEU A 2 10.78 14.40 -10.90
N LYS A 3 11.28 14.00 -12.08
CA LYS A 3 12.54 13.23 -12.24
C LYS A 3 13.76 13.91 -11.60
N LYS A 4 13.75 15.24 -11.45
CA LYS A 4 14.84 16.04 -10.89
C LYS A 4 14.89 15.99 -9.35
N TYR A 5 13.76 15.68 -8.71
CA TYR A 5 13.61 15.74 -7.25
C TYR A 5 13.52 14.36 -6.59
N ILE A 6 13.01 13.37 -7.32
CA ILE A 6 12.80 12.01 -6.80
C ILE A 6 13.48 11.00 -7.72
N SER A 7 14.51 10.34 -7.19
CA SER A 7 15.16 9.23 -7.87
C SER A 7 14.26 8.00 -7.89
N LEU A 8 14.38 7.18 -8.95
CA LEU A 8 13.58 5.97 -9.10
C LEU A 8 13.82 4.99 -7.93
N LYS A 9 15.09 4.86 -7.54
CA LYS A 9 15.52 4.04 -6.39
C LYS A 9 14.88 4.51 -5.09
N LEU A 10 14.86 5.82 -4.84
CA LEU A 10 14.23 6.37 -3.64
C LEU A 10 12.72 6.09 -3.64
N ALA A 11 12.02 6.37 -4.75
CA ALA A 11 10.58 6.16 -4.86
C ALA A 11 10.18 4.71 -4.59
N GLY A 12 10.85 3.76 -5.24
CA GLY A 12 10.58 2.34 -5.06
C GLY A 12 10.91 1.85 -3.65
N ASN A 13 12.04 2.29 -3.07
CA ASN A 13 12.43 1.85 -1.73
C ASN A 13 11.51 2.38 -0.65
N VAL A 14 11.06 3.65 -0.76
CA VAL A 14 10.10 4.23 0.17
C VAL A 14 8.75 3.51 0.06
N LEU A 15 8.28 3.21 -1.15
CA LEU A 15 7.05 2.44 -1.35
C LEU A 15 7.16 1.02 -0.76
N ILE A 16 8.26 0.32 -1.03
CA ILE A 16 8.51 -1.03 -0.48
C ILE A 16 8.52 -0.98 1.05
N LEU A 17 9.27 -0.05 1.64
CA LEU A 17 9.36 0.11 3.10
C LEU A 17 7.98 0.33 3.72
N LEU A 18 7.18 1.24 3.14
CA LEU A 18 5.87 1.59 3.69
C LEU A 18 4.83 0.50 3.47
N ILE A 19 4.84 -0.18 2.31
CA ILE A 19 3.96 -1.34 2.06
C ILE A 19 4.35 -2.51 2.97
N ALA A 20 5.64 -2.76 3.19
CA ALA A 20 6.12 -3.80 4.10
C ALA A 20 5.75 -3.48 5.56
N ALA A 21 5.88 -2.22 5.99
CA ALA A 21 5.45 -1.78 7.32
C ALA A 21 3.93 -1.93 7.50
N ALA A 22 3.15 -1.57 6.47
CA ALA A 22 1.70 -1.75 6.48
C ALA A 22 1.32 -3.24 6.53
N LEU A 23 2.01 -4.09 5.78
CA LEU A 23 1.82 -5.55 5.80
C LEU A 23 2.10 -6.12 7.19
N PHE A 24 3.21 -5.71 7.80
CA PHE A 24 3.57 -6.10 9.16
C PHE A 24 2.51 -5.67 10.17
N PHE A 25 2.04 -4.42 10.10
CA PHE A 25 0.98 -3.93 10.98
C PHE A 25 -0.33 -4.71 10.80
N ASN A 26 -0.71 -5.05 9.56
CA ASN A 26 -1.90 -5.85 9.29
C ASN A 26 -1.73 -7.29 9.78
N ALA A 27 -0.55 -7.89 9.63
CA ALA A 27 -0.26 -9.21 10.16
C ALA A 27 -0.36 -9.24 11.69
N VAL A 28 0.26 -8.28 12.40
CA VAL A 28 0.13 -8.14 13.86
C VAL A 28 -1.33 -7.93 14.27
N SER A 29 -2.07 -7.09 13.54
CA SER A 29 -3.50 -6.84 13.80
C SER A 29 -4.34 -8.12 13.60
N PHE A 30 -4.04 -8.91 12.57
CA PHE A 30 -4.68 -10.20 12.33
C PHE A 30 -4.39 -11.20 13.45
N PHE A 31 -3.14 -11.30 13.90
CA PHE A 31 -2.77 -12.14 15.04
C PHE A 31 -3.46 -11.71 16.34
N ARG A 32 -3.60 -10.40 16.58
CA ARG A 32 -4.36 -9.88 17.72
C ARG A 32 -5.85 -10.23 17.63
N LEU A 33 -6.47 -10.08 16.46
CA LEU A 33 -7.86 -10.49 16.23
C LEU A 33 -8.07 -11.98 16.56
N PHE A 34 -7.11 -12.82 16.16
CA PHE A 34 -7.13 -14.25 16.46
C PHE A 34 -6.93 -14.55 17.96
N SER A 35 -6.02 -13.83 18.62
CA SER A 35 -5.66 -14.09 20.04
C SER A 35 -6.66 -13.53 21.04
N MET A 36 -7.25 -12.36 20.80
CA MET A 36 -8.19 -11.71 21.73
C MET A 36 -9.65 -12.09 21.44
N GLY A 37 -9.90 -12.72 20.29
CA GLY A 37 -11.26 -12.92 19.79
C GLY A 37 -11.82 -11.62 19.24
N ALA A 38 -12.43 -11.67 18.07
CA ALA A 38 -12.96 -10.47 17.41
C ALA A 38 -14.13 -9.79 18.17
N ALA A 39 -14.60 -10.37 19.27
CA ALA A 39 -15.64 -9.82 20.14
C ALA A 39 -15.18 -8.59 20.95
N ASP A 40 -13.87 -8.43 21.19
CA ASP A 40 -13.30 -7.30 21.95
C ASP A 40 -12.98 -6.08 21.07
N THR A 41 -13.50 -6.03 19.85
CA THR A 41 -13.32 -4.86 18.97
C THR A 41 -14.56 -3.97 19.00
N ASP A 42 -14.38 -2.65 19.19
CA ASP A 42 -15.44 -1.61 19.08
C ASP A 42 -16.03 -1.49 17.65
N SER A 43 -15.84 -2.50 16.80
CA SER A 43 -16.29 -2.50 15.43
C SER A 43 -17.72 -3.01 15.33
N PRO A 44 -18.60 -2.34 14.57
CA PRO A 44 -19.94 -2.86 14.27
C PRO A 44 -19.91 -4.07 13.31
N ALA A 45 -18.74 -4.47 12.81
CA ALA A 45 -18.58 -5.59 11.90
C ALA A 45 -18.56 -6.94 12.62
N THR A 46 -19.10 -7.97 11.99
CA THR A 46 -19.06 -9.33 12.56
C THR A 46 -17.62 -9.85 12.63
N PRO A 47 -17.31 -10.78 13.56
CA PRO A 47 -16.01 -11.46 13.63
C PRO A 47 -15.51 -11.97 12.28
N THR A 48 -16.38 -12.63 11.51
CA THR A 48 -16.05 -13.18 10.18
C THR A 48 -15.67 -12.10 9.19
N GLN A 49 -16.37 -10.96 9.19
CA GLN A 49 -16.04 -9.83 8.32
C GLN A 49 -14.67 -9.24 8.68
N LEU A 50 -14.35 -9.11 9.98
CA LEU A 50 -13.06 -8.61 10.44
C LEU A 50 -11.90 -9.50 9.98
N TYR A 51 -12.04 -10.83 10.10
CA TYR A 51 -11.04 -11.76 9.61
C TYR A 51 -10.87 -11.70 8.10
N LEU A 52 -11.97 -11.65 7.34
CA LEU A 52 -11.93 -11.57 5.87
C LEU A 52 -11.27 -10.26 5.39
N MET A 53 -11.59 -9.13 6.03
CA MET A 53 -10.99 -7.84 5.69
C MET A 53 -9.49 -7.82 5.98
N ALA A 54 -9.08 -8.31 7.16
CA ALA A 54 -7.68 -8.35 7.54
C ALA A 54 -6.86 -9.33 6.66
N ALA A 55 -7.39 -10.52 6.39
CA ALA A 55 -6.76 -11.48 5.49
C ALA A 55 -6.65 -10.93 4.05
N GLY A 56 -7.73 -10.33 3.54
CA GLY A 56 -7.74 -9.69 2.22
C GLY A 56 -6.71 -8.56 2.12
N ALA A 57 -6.61 -7.71 3.14
CA ALA A 57 -5.62 -6.64 3.20
C ALA A 57 -4.18 -7.19 3.16
N ILE A 58 -3.88 -8.26 3.91
CA ILE A 58 -2.57 -8.91 3.91
C ILE A 58 -2.23 -9.45 2.52
N ILE A 59 -3.15 -10.16 1.87
CA ILE A 59 -2.95 -10.74 0.53
C ILE A 59 -2.69 -9.63 -0.49
N ILE A 60 -3.51 -8.57 -0.49
CA ILE A 60 -3.35 -7.45 -1.42
C ILE A 60 -2.01 -6.75 -1.21
N LEU A 61 -1.63 -6.47 0.05
CA LEU A 61 -0.35 -5.82 0.37
C LEU A 61 0.85 -6.69 -0.03
N ALA A 62 0.78 -8.01 0.17
CA ALA A 62 1.82 -8.94 -0.25
C ALA A 62 1.98 -8.96 -1.78
N LEU A 63 0.87 -8.97 -2.53
CA LEU A 63 0.89 -8.90 -4.00
C LEU A 63 1.46 -7.56 -4.49
N MET A 64 1.09 -6.45 -3.87
CA MET A 64 1.64 -5.13 -4.18
C MET A 64 3.16 -5.10 -3.94
N LEU A 65 3.61 -5.64 -2.81
CA LEU A 65 5.03 -5.69 -2.46
C LEU A 65 5.83 -6.53 -3.46
N LEU A 66 5.28 -7.69 -3.87
CA LEU A 66 5.88 -8.55 -4.88
C LEU A 66 6.03 -7.82 -6.22
N MET A 67 4.98 -7.14 -6.68
CA MET A 67 5.02 -6.39 -7.94
C MET A 67 6.03 -5.24 -7.89
N LEU A 68 6.15 -4.54 -6.76
CA LEU A 68 7.19 -3.53 -6.56
C LEU A 68 8.60 -4.13 -6.55
N ALA A 69 8.80 -5.27 -5.90
CA ALA A 69 10.09 -5.93 -5.86
C ALA A 69 10.54 -6.37 -7.27
N ILE A 70 9.62 -6.87 -8.10
CA ILE A 70 9.87 -7.18 -9.51
C ILE A 70 10.19 -5.90 -10.29
N ARG A 71 9.43 -4.83 -10.09
CA ARG A 71 9.66 -3.54 -10.76
C ARG A 71 11.03 -2.96 -10.45
N MET A 72 11.48 -3.07 -9.21
CA MET A 72 12.73 -2.52 -8.73
C MET A 72 13.93 -3.44 -9.03
N ASP A 73 13.73 -4.50 -9.81
CA ASP A 73 14.73 -5.53 -10.12
C ASP A 73 15.32 -6.22 -8.88
N TYR A 74 14.62 -6.18 -7.73
CA TYR A 74 14.97 -6.97 -6.55
C TYR A 74 14.65 -8.45 -6.75
N ILE A 75 13.64 -8.75 -7.56
CA ILE A 75 13.29 -10.10 -8.00
C ILE A 75 13.39 -10.16 -9.52
N GLN A 76 14.30 -11.00 -10.02
CA GLN A 76 14.48 -11.17 -11.47
C GLN A 76 13.38 -12.06 -12.06
N ALA A 77 12.25 -11.44 -12.42
CA ALA A 77 11.11 -12.09 -13.06
C ALA A 77 10.81 -11.42 -14.42
N PRO A 78 11.59 -11.67 -15.47
CA PRO A 78 11.49 -10.95 -16.76
C PRO A 78 10.11 -11.11 -17.42
N LYS A 79 9.47 -12.27 -17.27
CA LYS A 79 8.10 -12.52 -17.77
C LYS A 79 7.03 -11.64 -17.10
N TRP A 80 7.33 -11.12 -15.91
CA TRP A 80 6.39 -10.36 -15.08
C TRP A 80 6.65 -8.85 -15.11
N LYS A 81 7.69 -8.39 -15.84
CA LYS A 81 8.04 -6.96 -15.95
C LYS A 81 6.91 -6.11 -16.56
N GLY A 82 6.25 -6.61 -17.61
CA GLY A 82 5.09 -5.91 -18.18
C GLY A 82 3.94 -5.73 -17.17
N TYR A 83 3.63 -6.79 -16.43
CA TYR A 83 2.58 -6.76 -15.41
C TYR A 83 2.91 -5.89 -14.21
N SER A 84 4.20 -5.79 -13.82
CA SER A 84 4.62 -4.94 -12.70
C SER A 84 4.39 -3.46 -12.99
N HIS A 85 4.54 -3.03 -14.25
CA HIS A 85 4.22 -1.65 -14.66
C HIS A 85 2.73 -1.34 -14.47
N THR A 86 1.84 -2.19 -14.98
CA THR A 86 0.39 -2.05 -14.79
C THR A 86 0.02 -2.10 -13.31
N ALA A 87 0.66 -2.98 -12.53
CA ALA A 87 0.42 -3.08 -11.09
C ALA A 87 0.75 -1.79 -10.34
N ILE A 88 1.77 -1.02 -10.74
CA ILE A 88 2.09 0.27 -10.11
C ILE A 88 0.98 1.30 -10.35
N TRP A 89 0.40 1.31 -11.56
CA TRP A 89 -0.76 2.15 -11.85
C TRP A 89 -1.97 1.75 -11.01
N VAL A 90 -2.20 0.45 -10.83
CA VAL A 90 -3.24 -0.04 -9.91
C VAL A 90 -2.97 0.44 -8.48
N ILE A 91 -1.73 0.33 -7.99
CA ILE A 91 -1.34 0.82 -6.65
C ILE A 91 -1.58 2.33 -6.54
N PHE A 92 -1.22 3.10 -7.56
CA PHE A 92 -1.47 4.54 -7.59
C PHE A 92 -2.96 4.87 -7.49
N VAL A 93 -3.82 4.19 -8.26
CA VAL A 93 -5.28 4.39 -8.19
C VAL A 93 -5.82 4.01 -6.81
N VAL A 94 -5.38 2.90 -6.23
CA VAL A 94 -5.79 2.49 -4.88
C VAL A 94 -5.38 3.53 -3.83
N LEU A 95 -4.18 4.12 -3.95
CA LEU A 95 -3.73 5.19 -3.07
C LEU A 95 -4.58 6.45 -3.24
N LEU A 96 -4.98 6.82 -4.46
CA LEU A 96 -5.90 7.94 -4.71
C LEU A 96 -7.29 7.70 -4.10
N ILE A 97 -7.83 6.49 -4.22
CA ILE A 97 -9.11 6.14 -3.59
C ILE A 97 -9.01 6.26 -2.07
N ASN A 98 -7.92 5.74 -1.48
CA ASN A 98 -7.68 5.87 -0.04
C ASN A 98 -7.50 7.33 0.38
N LEU A 99 -6.81 8.14 -0.43
CA LEU A 99 -6.66 9.58 -0.19
C LEU A 99 -8.01 10.29 -0.21
N ALA A 100 -8.85 10.04 -1.22
CA ALA A 100 -10.19 10.60 -1.30
C ALA A 100 -11.03 10.22 -0.07
N ARG A 101 -11.00 8.94 0.34
CA ARG A 101 -11.69 8.46 1.54
C ARG A 101 -11.19 9.15 2.81
N SER A 102 -9.87 9.32 2.95
CA SER A 102 -9.27 9.98 4.10
C SER A 102 -9.61 11.48 4.17
N ILE A 103 -9.76 12.14 3.01
CA ILE A 103 -10.23 13.53 2.94
C ILE A 103 -11.70 13.63 3.34
N THR A 104 -12.56 12.72 2.87
CA THR A 104 -13.99 12.73 3.24
C THR A 104 -14.24 12.37 4.71
N ALA A 105 -13.36 11.54 5.31
CA ALA A 105 -13.46 11.11 6.70
C ALA A 105 -12.54 11.93 7.64
N PHE A 106 -12.31 13.20 7.32
CA PHE A 106 -11.39 14.06 8.07
C PHE A 106 -11.86 14.29 9.52
N HIS A 107 -11.08 13.84 10.49
CA HIS A 107 -11.31 13.99 11.93
C HIS A 107 -10.03 14.47 12.62
N GLY A 108 -9.64 15.71 12.35
CA GLY A 108 -8.56 16.41 13.07
C GLY A 108 -7.14 15.98 12.70
N LEU A 109 -6.21 16.17 13.64
CA LEU A 109 -4.75 16.15 13.38
C LEU A 109 -4.24 14.79 12.88
N LYS A 110 -4.85 13.68 13.33
CA LYS A 110 -4.51 12.33 12.86
C LYS A 110 -4.81 12.17 11.36
N SER A 111 -5.94 12.71 10.88
CA SER A 111 -6.30 12.68 9.47
C SER A 111 -5.33 13.47 8.60
N VAL A 112 -4.82 14.61 9.09
CA VAL A 112 -3.81 15.42 8.36
C VAL A 112 -2.55 14.59 8.09
N LEU A 113 -2.03 13.88 9.10
CA LEU A 113 -0.86 13.02 8.95
C LEU A 113 -1.11 11.90 7.93
N VAL A 114 -2.27 11.21 8.03
CA VAL A 114 -2.64 10.14 7.10
C VAL A 114 -2.74 10.63 5.66
N ILE A 115 -3.42 11.76 5.44
CA ILE A 115 -3.53 12.40 4.13
C ILE A 115 -2.14 12.75 3.58
N THR A 116 -1.28 13.33 4.41
CA THR A 116 0.08 13.73 4.01
C THR A 116 0.90 12.52 3.54
N VAL A 117 0.86 11.42 4.31
CA VAL A 117 1.53 10.16 3.94
C VAL A 117 0.95 9.59 2.64
N LEU A 118 -0.37 9.61 2.47
CA LEU A 118 -1.03 9.13 1.24
C LEU A 118 -0.67 9.98 0.02
N VAL A 119 -0.55 11.31 0.15
CA VAL A 119 -0.10 12.18 -0.94
C VAL A 119 1.33 11.84 -1.33
N ILE A 120 2.24 11.70 -0.36
CA ILE A 120 3.64 11.34 -0.59
C ILE A 120 3.74 9.98 -1.29
N LEU A 121 3.02 8.98 -0.80
CA LEU A 121 2.94 7.64 -1.40
C LEU A 121 2.41 7.70 -2.84
N SER A 122 1.34 8.46 -3.07
CA SER A 122 0.75 8.62 -4.40
C SER A 122 1.73 9.25 -5.38
N LEU A 123 2.49 10.27 -4.94
CA LEU A 123 3.53 10.90 -5.76
C LEU A 123 4.66 9.93 -6.11
N PHE A 124 5.10 9.09 -5.16
CA PHE A 124 6.10 8.07 -5.43
C PHE A 124 5.60 6.98 -6.38
N ALA A 125 4.36 6.51 -6.19
CA ALA A 125 3.75 5.53 -7.08
C ALA A 125 3.59 6.07 -8.50
N TYR A 126 3.12 7.32 -8.64
CA TYR A 126 3.05 8.02 -9.91
C TYR A 126 4.42 8.16 -10.58
N ARG A 127 5.44 8.55 -9.82
CA ARG A 127 6.82 8.67 -10.33
C ARG A 127 7.34 7.35 -10.88
N LEU A 128 7.04 6.25 -10.20
CA LEU A 128 7.46 4.89 -10.58
C LEU A 128 6.66 4.36 -11.78
N GLY A 129 5.38 4.72 -11.88
CA GLY A 129 4.48 4.38 -13.00
C GLY A 129 4.76 5.17 -14.28
N MET A 130 5.28 6.40 -14.17
CA MET A 130 5.67 7.22 -15.33
C MET A 130 7.00 6.83 -15.98
N GLU A 131 7.75 5.89 -15.40
CA GLU A 131 8.97 5.39 -16.04
C GLU A 131 8.58 4.29 -17.05
N GLU A 132 8.85 4.49 -18.33
CA GLU A 132 8.64 3.45 -19.31
C GLU A 132 9.67 2.32 -19.10
N HIS A 133 9.22 1.07 -19.29
CA HIS A 133 10.13 -0.06 -19.31
C HIS A 133 11.09 0.10 -20.49
N LYS A 134 12.38 0.28 -20.21
CA LYS A 134 13.44 -0.08 -21.17
C LYS A 134 13.71 -1.58 -21.06
#